data_AF-A0A7J7T2U2-F1
#
_entry.id   AF-A0A7J7T2U2-F1
#
_cell.length_a   1.000
_cell.length_b   1.000
_cell.length_c   1.000
_cell.angle_alpha   90.00
_cell.angle_beta   90.00
_cell.angle_gamma   90.00
#
_symmetry.space_group_name_H-M   'P 1'
#
loop_
_entity.id
_entity.type
_entity.pdbx_description
1 polymer ?
#
loop_
_entity_poly.entity_id
_entity_poly.type
_entity_poly.pdbx_seq_one_letter_code
_entity_poly.pdbx_strand_id
1 'polypeptide(L)'
;MPPDHERNFGFTQFALELNELTAELKRSLPSTDTRLRPDQRYLEEGNIQAAEAQKRRIEQLQRDRRRVMEENNIVHQARFFRRQTDGSGKEWWVTNNTYWRLRAEPGYGNLDGAVLW
;
A
#
# COMPACT_ATOMS: atom_id res chain seq x y z
N MET A 1 -15.65 -5.40 22.20
CA MET A 1 -15.79 -4.87 20.83
C MET A 1 -16.34 -3.46 20.90
N PRO A 2 -15.92 -2.54 20.02
CA PRO A 2 -16.47 -1.18 20.02
C PRO A 2 -17.98 -1.19 19.73
N PRO A 3 -18.72 -0.15 20.14
CA PRO A 3 -20.11 0.04 19.72
C PRO A 3 -20.23 -0.03 18.19
N ASP A 4 -21.34 -0.56 17.68
CA ASP A 4 -21.64 -0.69 16.24
C ASP A 4 -20.64 -1.52 15.41
N HIS A 5 -19.78 -2.33 16.03
CA HIS A 5 -18.83 -3.17 15.28
C HIS A 5 -19.49 -4.03 14.19
N GLU A 6 -20.72 -4.53 14.39
CA GLU A 6 -21.48 -5.28 13.38
C GLU A 6 -21.75 -4.48 12.09
N ARG A 7 -21.92 -3.16 12.23
CA ARG A 7 -22.11 -2.24 11.10
C ARG A 7 -20.77 -1.85 10.44
N ASN A 8 -19.66 -2.10 11.13
CA ASN A 8 -18.30 -1.79 10.71
C ASN A 8 -17.49 -3.07 10.48
N PHE A 9 -18.06 -4.01 9.72
CA PHE A 9 -17.40 -5.25 9.29
C PHE A 9 -16.91 -6.17 10.44
N GLY A 10 -17.45 -6.02 11.65
CA GLY A 10 -17.02 -6.76 12.83
C GLY A 10 -15.64 -6.35 13.36
N PHE A 11 -15.16 -5.15 13.01
CA PHE A 11 -13.81 -4.71 13.37
C PHE A 11 -13.61 -4.48 14.86
N THR A 12 -12.41 -4.83 15.34
CA THR A 12 -11.92 -4.44 16.66
C THR A 12 -11.58 -2.95 16.67
N GLN A 13 -11.44 -2.35 17.86
CA GLN A 13 -11.00 -0.96 17.98
C GLN A 13 -9.67 -0.72 17.26
N PHE A 14 -8.70 -1.62 17.45
CA PHE A 14 -7.40 -1.56 16.77
C PHE A 14 -7.54 -1.60 15.24
N ALA A 15 -8.41 -2.47 14.70
CA ALA A 15 -8.62 -2.57 13.26
C ALA A 15 -9.24 -1.31 12.66
N LEU A 16 -10.13 -0.61 13.39
CA LEU A 16 -10.69 0.67 12.96
C LEU A 16 -9.61 1.75 12.81
N GLU A 17 -8.61 1.75 13.68
CA GLU A 17 -7.52 2.74 13.71
C GLU A 17 -6.46 2.48 12.62
N LEU A 18 -6.36 1.26 12.08
CA LEU A 18 -5.31 0.90 11.12
C LEU A 18 -5.32 1.78 9.87
N ASN A 19 -6.50 2.11 9.34
CA ASN A 19 -6.65 2.86 8.09
C ASN A 19 -6.99 4.35 8.30
N GLU A 20 -6.96 4.85 9.53
CA GLU A 20 -7.15 6.27 9.80
C GLU A 20 -6.03 7.10 9.13
N LEU A 21 -6.42 8.15 8.42
CA LEU A 21 -5.50 9.05 7.71
C LEU A 21 -5.62 10.48 8.23
N THR A 22 -4.71 10.85 9.13
CA THR A 22 -4.61 12.23 9.61
C THR A 22 -3.81 13.11 8.64
N ALA A 23 -4.03 14.42 8.68
CA ALA A 23 -3.31 15.38 7.84
C ALA A 23 -1.79 15.38 8.10
N GLU A 24 -1.39 15.18 9.36
CA GLU A 24 0.01 15.03 9.75
C GLU A 24 0.62 13.76 9.16
N LEU A 25 -0.07 12.63 9.32
CA LEU A 25 0.41 11.35 8.80
C LEU A 25 0.59 11.42 7.29
N LYS A 26 -0.40 11.97 6.56
CA LYS A 26 -0.39 12.12 5.09
C LYS A 26 0.88 12.80 4.56
N ARG A 27 1.46 13.76 5.28
CA ARG A 27 2.70 14.46 4.87
C ARG A 27 3.96 13.58 4.96
N SER A 28 3.91 12.53 5.79
CA SER A 28 5.04 11.67 6.10
C SER A 28 4.97 10.28 5.46
N LEU A 29 3.86 9.95 4.79
CA LEU A 29 3.64 8.65 4.15
C LEU A 29 4.24 8.62 2.75
N PRO A 30 4.74 7.46 2.30
CA PRO A 30 5.05 7.29 0.89
C PRO A 30 3.75 7.28 0.09
N SER A 31 3.82 7.64 -1.19
CA SER A 31 2.67 7.56 -2.10
C SER A 31 2.11 6.15 -2.26
N THR A 32 2.78 5.13 -1.72
CA THR A 32 2.37 3.72 -1.75
C THR A 32 1.67 3.24 -0.48
N ASP A 33 1.47 4.10 0.54
CA ASP A 33 0.79 3.69 1.78
C ASP A 33 -0.70 3.37 1.52
N THR A 34 -1.19 2.28 2.11
CA THR A 34 -2.57 1.79 1.90
C THR A 34 -3.63 2.82 2.28
N ARG A 35 -3.36 3.71 3.24
CA ARG A 35 -4.32 4.76 3.64
C ARG A 35 -4.67 5.73 2.52
N LEU A 36 -3.80 5.81 1.51
CA LEU A 36 -3.95 6.66 0.32
C LEU A 36 -4.66 5.93 -0.84
N ARG A 37 -4.99 4.65 -0.68
CA ARG A 37 -5.59 3.84 -1.73
C ARG A 37 -7.08 4.21 -1.92
N PRO A 38 -7.49 4.74 -3.09
CA PRO A 38 -8.78 5.43 -3.22
C PRO A 38 -10.00 4.51 -3.22
N ASP A 39 -9.90 3.29 -3.75
CA ASP A 39 -11.00 2.31 -3.73
C ASP A 39 -11.40 1.94 -2.30
N GLN A 40 -10.41 1.66 -1.45
CA GLN A 40 -10.63 1.35 -0.04
C GLN A 40 -11.20 2.55 0.73
N ARG A 41 -10.71 3.77 0.47
CA ARG A 41 -11.25 4.98 1.11
C ARG A 41 -12.72 5.21 0.75
N TYR A 42 -13.08 5.10 -0.54
CA TYR A 42 -14.47 5.26 -0.95
C TYR A 42 -15.39 4.20 -0.35
N LEU A 43 -14.90 2.97 -0.17
CA LEU A 43 -15.66 1.92 0.50
C LEU A 43 -15.93 2.27 1.97
N GLU A 44 -14.91 2.74 2.69
CA GLU A 44 -15.04 3.19 4.09
C GLU A 44 -16.01 4.38 4.25
N GLU A 45 -16.08 5.26 3.24
CA GLU A 45 -17.02 6.39 3.17
C GLU A 45 -18.43 5.99 2.69
N GLY A 46 -18.66 4.71 2.39
CA GLY A 46 -19.95 4.18 1.92
C GLY A 46 -20.25 4.45 0.44
N ASN A 47 -19.31 5.01 -0.32
CA ASN A 47 -19.46 5.27 -1.75
C ASN A 47 -19.07 4.05 -2.60
N ILE A 48 -19.96 3.04 -2.61
CA ILE A 48 -19.74 1.76 -3.29
C ILE A 48 -19.46 1.92 -4.80
N GLN A 49 -20.15 2.85 -5.46
CA GLN A 49 -19.97 3.07 -6.90
C GLN A 49 -18.58 3.60 -7.23
N ALA A 50 -18.09 4.60 -6.48
CA ALA A 50 -16.74 5.13 -6.66
C ALA A 50 -15.67 4.11 -6.28
N ALA A 51 -15.90 3.34 -5.21
CA ALA A 51 -14.99 2.26 -4.79
C ALA A 51 -14.78 1.24 -5.92
N GLU A 52 -15.86 0.74 -6.52
CA GLU A 52 -15.79 -0.25 -7.60
C GLU A 52 -15.15 0.31 -8.88
N ALA A 53 -15.40 1.59 -9.21
CA ALA A 53 -14.75 2.25 -10.34
C ALA A 53 -13.23 2.38 -10.12
N GLN A 54 -12.80 2.82 -8.93
CA GLN A 54 -11.38 2.93 -8.59
C GLN A 54 -10.70 1.56 -8.51
N LYS A 55 -11.37 0.55 -7.96
CA LYS A 55 -10.86 -0.82 -7.88
C LYS A 55 -10.48 -1.34 -9.26
N ARG A 56 -11.41 -1.24 -10.23
CA ARG A 56 -11.17 -1.65 -11.62
C ARG A 56 -10.00 -0.92 -12.25
N ARG A 57 -9.89 0.39 -12.02
CA ARG A 57 -8.79 1.23 -12.52
C ARG A 57 -7.44 0.80 -11.94
N ILE A 58 -7.35 0.59 -10.63
CA ILE A 58 -6.12 0.19 -9.93
C ILE A 58 -5.64 -1.18 -10.42
N GLU A 59 -6.55 -2.16 -10.49
CA GLU A 59 -6.22 -3.50 -10.97
C GLU A 59 -5.78 -3.49 -12.43
N GLN A 60 -6.38 -2.62 -13.26
CA GLN A 60 -5.94 -2.44 -14.65
C GLN A 60 -4.53 -1.85 -14.72
N LEU A 61 -4.24 -0.79 -13.98
CA LEU A 61 -2.90 -0.20 -13.89
C LEU A 61 -1.86 -1.22 -13.40
N GLN A 62 -2.22 -2.10 -12.47
CA GLN A 62 -1.34 -3.18 -12.02
C GLN A 62 -1.08 -4.22 -13.13
N ARG A 63 -2.11 -4.62 -13.88
CA ARG A 63 -1.97 -5.54 -15.02
C ARG A 63 -1.11 -4.95 -16.13
N ASP A 64 -1.31 -3.67 -16.45
CA ASP A 64 -0.56 -2.99 -17.51
C ASP A 64 0.91 -2.85 -17.14
N ARG A 65 1.21 -2.45 -15.89
CA ARG A 65 2.60 -2.42 -15.40
C ARG A 65 3.27 -3.78 -15.43
N ARG A 66 2.56 -4.84 -15.05
CA ARG A 66 3.07 -6.21 -15.14
C ARG A 66 3.42 -6.56 -16.58
N ARG A 67 2.51 -6.30 -17.52
CA ARG A 67 2.72 -6.57 -18.95
C ARG A 67 3.96 -5.85 -19.48
N VAL A 68 4.09 -4.54 -19.20
CA VAL A 68 5.25 -3.75 -19.62
C VAL A 68 6.54 -4.32 -19.03
N MET A 69 6.54 -4.73 -17.76
CA MET A 69 7.71 -5.34 -17.15
C MET A 69 8.09 -6.68 -17.80
N GLU A 70 7.11 -7.54 -18.08
CA GLU A 70 7.31 -8.83 -18.74
C GLU A 70 7.85 -8.65 -20.17
N GLU A 71 7.24 -7.76 -20.97
CA GLU A 71 7.67 -7.43 -22.34
C GLU A 71 9.10 -6.90 -22.40
N ASN A 72 9.55 -6.20 -21.36
CA ASN A 72 10.90 -5.62 -21.28
C ASN A 72 11.88 -6.49 -20.45
N ASN A 73 11.49 -7.70 -20.04
CA ASN A 73 12.28 -8.58 -19.17
C ASN A 73 12.76 -7.90 -17.87
N ILE A 74 11.97 -6.98 -17.32
CA ILE A 74 12.27 -6.26 -16.08
C ILE A 74 11.73 -7.04 -14.88
N VAL A 75 12.62 -7.41 -13.96
CA VAL A 75 12.23 -8.08 -12.71
C VAL A 75 11.83 -7.05 -11.66
N HIS A 76 10.69 -7.25 -11.00
CA HIS A 76 10.24 -6.39 -9.90
C HIS A 76 11.18 -6.49 -8.70
N GLN A 77 11.64 -5.33 -8.22
CA GLN A 77 12.43 -5.21 -7.01
C GLN A 77 11.63 -4.49 -5.93
N ALA A 78 11.41 -5.16 -4.79
CA ALA A 78 10.77 -4.54 -3.65
C ALA A 78 11.66 -3.43 -3.06
N ARG A 79 11.08 -2.27 -2.75
CA ARG A 79 11.84 -1.08 -2.35
C ARG A 79 12.44 -1.18 -0.94
N PHE A 80 11.67 -1.70 0.03
CA PHE A 80 12.02 -1.66 1.46
C PHE A 80 12.43 -3.02 2.02
N PHE A 81 12.35 -4.06 1.22
CA PHE A 81 12.67 -5.44 1.61
C PHE A 81 13.55 -6.08 0.55
N ARG A 82 14.38 -7.03 0.98
CA ARG A 82 15.16 -7.89 0.09
C ARG A 82 14.81 -9.35 0.38
N ARG A 83 14.77 -10.14 -0.68
CA ARG A 83 14.59 -11.60 -0.59
C ARG A 83 15.90 -12.23 -0.13
N GLN A 84 15.81 -13.15 0.82
CA GLN A 84 16.89 -14.04 1.23
C GLN A 84 16.46 -15.49 0.98
N THR A 85 17.45 -16.32 0.70
CA THR A 85 17.27 -17.75 0.45
C THR A 85 18.40 -18.49 1.15
N ASP A 86 18.10 -19.55 1.88
CA ASP A 86 19.14 -20.42 2.46
C ASP A 86 19.63 -21.49 1.46
N GLY A 87 20.60 -22.30 1.89
CA GLY A 87 21.12 -23.41 1.11
C GLY A 87 20.11 -24.53 0.84
N SER A 88 18.95 -24.54 1.50
CA SER A 88 17.84 -25.48 1.23
C SER A 88 16.82 -24.93 0.21
N GLY A 89 16.98 -23.68 -0.23
CA GLY A 89 16.04 -23.00 -1.11
C GLY A 89 14.85 -22.36 -0.38
N LYS A 90 14.84 -22.34 0.96
CA LYS A 90 13.79 -21.67 1.74
C LYS A 90 13.96 -20.16 1.63
N GLU A 91 12.90 -19.47 1.26
CA GLU A 91 12.91 -18.01 1.07
C GLU A 91 12.25 -17.25 2.24
N TRP A 92 12.78 -16.08 2.56
CA TRP A 92 12.15 -15.10 3.45
C TRP A 92 12.51 -13.67 3.05
N TRP A 93 11.75 -12.70 3.53
CA TRP A 93 12.00 -11.28 3.26
C TRP A 93 12.54 -10.60 4.51
N VAL A 94 13.59 -9.81 4.34
CA VAL A 94 14.17 -8.99 5.42
C VAL A 94 14.12 -7.53 5.02
N THR A 95 13.90 -6.66 6.01
CA THR A 95 14.04 -5.21 5.82
C THR A 95 15.44 -4.86 5.31
N ASN A 96 15.53 -3.89 4.41
CA ASN A 96 16.81 -3.29 4.02
C ASN A 96 17.17 -2.05 4.88
N ASN A 97 16.42 -1.81 5.97
CA ASN A 97 16.58 -0.70 6.91
C ASN A 97 16.45 0.70 6.28
N THR A 98 15.82 0.82 5.10
CA THR A 98 15.69 2.11 4.42
C THR A 98 14.40 2.86 4.72
N TYR A 99 13.30 2.17 5.05
CA TYR A 99 11.98 2.78 5.21
C TYR A 99 11.98 3.97 6.20
N TRP A 100 12.28 3.70 7.48
CA TRP A 100 12.27 4.75 8.50
C TRP A 100 13.36 5.81 8.29
N ARG A 101 14.50 5.42 7.72
CA ARG A 101 15.59 6.35 7.38
C ARG A 101 15.16 7.35 6.30
N LEU A 102 14.46 6.87 5.27
CA LEU A 102 13.92 7.72 4.20
C LEU A 102 12.73 8.57 4.67
N ARG A 103 12.02 8.12 5.71
CA ARG A 103 10.95 8.91 6.33
C ARG A 103 11.47 10.09 7.17
N ALA A 104 12.66 10.00 7.75
CA ALA A 104 13.15 10.94 8.77
C ALA A 104 13.21 12.39 8.26
N GLU A 105 14.04 12.71 7.24
CA GLU A 105 14.03 13.99 6.48
C GLU A 105 14.80 13.79 5.15
N PRO A 106 14.39 14.35 3.99
CA PRO A 106 13.25 15.24 3.73
C PRO A 106 11.90 14.50 3.62
N GLY A 107 11.85 13.22 4.01
CA GLY A 107 10.69 12.36 3.83
C GLY A 107 10.60 11.80 2.41
N TYR A 108 9.44 11.25 2.07
CA TYR A 108 9.22 10.58 0.78
C TYR A 108 8.99 11.53 -0.41
N GLY A 109 8.93 12.85 -0.18
CA GLY A 109 8.59 13.84 -1.20
C GLY A 109 9.56 13.90 -2.39
N ASN A 110 10.81 13.50 -2.19
CA ASN A 110 11.87 13.51 -3.23
C ASN A 110 12.15 12.12 -3.82
N LEU A 111 11.38 11.09 -3.45
CA LEU A 111 11.55 9.77 -4.07
C LEU A 111 10.66 9.66 -5.29
N ASP A 112 11.21 9.12 -6.39
CA ASP A 112 10.40 8.64 -7.50
C ASP A 112 9.38 7.63 -6.97
N GLY A 113 8.13 8.06 -6.85
CA GLY A 113 7.03 7.25 -6.37
C GLY A 113 6.50 6.39 -7.51
N ALA A 114 6.38 5.08 -7.28
CA ALA A 114 5.63 4.26 -8.22
C ALA A 114 4.17 4.73 -8.21
N VAL A 115 3.64 5.14 -9.36
CA VAL A 115 2.22 5.47 -9.51
C VAL A 115 1.44 4.17 -9.43
N LEU A 116 0.81 3.91 -8.28
CA LEU A 116 0.09 2.65 -8.01
C LEU A 116 -1.40 2.72 -8.34
N TRP A 117 -1.94 3.93 -8.30
CA TRP A 117 -3.30 4.35 -8.59
C TRP A 117 -3.22 5.77 -9.11
#